data_AF-A0A7S1YZ61-F1
#
_entry.id   AF-A0A7S1YZ61-F1
#
_cell.length_a   1.000
_cell.length_b   1.000
_cell.length_c   1.000
_cell.angle_alpha   90.00
_cell.angle_beta   90.00
_cell.angle_gamma   90.00
#
_symmetry.space_group_name_H-M   'P 1'
#
loop_
_entity.id
_entity.type
_entity.pdbx_description
1 polymer ?
#
loop_
_entity_poly.entity_id
_entity_poly.type
_entity_poly.pdbx_seq_one_letter_code
_entity_poly.pdbx_strand_id
1 'polypeptide(L)'
;ARDLALPDHNLWYFNGYDLDGAFDSYFANPEKVRPPTVYIGFPCTKDVTWKKRFPGVSNAILISDGLFDWFEKWVDKPNRHRGEDYMEFKEKLTGHLLDILYEKVPQVRGKVEYHHLGTPLSDVWYLSSYRGGSYGTKCQVGMFDDVNHKWTTTPHTSVPGLYLAGSDAFLPSVSGAMYGGCLGAAAVMGHLGTIQLGYALLSHLAKG
;
A
#
# COMPACT_ATOMS: atom_id res chain seq x y z
N ALA A 1 -8.37 23.28 0.67
CA ALA A 1 -9.13 22.24 1.39
C ALA A 1 -10.46 22.79 1.90
N ARG A 2 -10.47 23.73 2.86
CA ARG A 2 -11.72 24.38 3.32
C ARG A 2 -12.45 25.13 2.20
N ASP A 3 -11.71 25.90 1.40
CA ASP A 3 -12.27 26.65 0.26
C ASP A 3 -12.84 25.73 -0.83
N LEU A 4 -12.39 24.48 -0.86
CA LEU A 4 -12.86 23.43 -1.76
C LEU A 4 -13.88 22.50 -1.10
N ALA A 5 -14.29 22.76 0.14
CA ALA A 5 -15.16 21.90 0.93
C ALA A 5 -14.79 20.41 0.83
N LEU A 6 -13.50 20.09 0.99
CA LEU A 6 -13.03 18.70 0.92
C LEU A 6 -13.46 17.91 2.17
N PRO A 7 -13.83 16.63 2.02
CA PRO A 7 -14.13 15.75 3.16
C PRO A 7 -12.97 15.63 4.16
N ASP A 8 -13.31 15.55 5.44
CA ASP A 8 -12.39 15.21 6.55
C ASP A 8 -12.29 13.70 6.82
N HIS A 9 -13.13 12.90 6.16
CA HIS A 9 -13.18 11.45 6.23
C HIS A 9 -12.69 10.79 4.93
N ASN A 10 -12.49 9.48 4.99
CA ASN A 10 -12.19 8.68 3.81
C ASN A 10 -13.48 8.25 3.11
N LEU A 11 -13.44 8.16 1.79
CA LEU A 11 -14.50 7.59 1.00
C LEU A 11 -14.07 6.24 0.44
N TRP A 12 -15.01 5.32 0.40
CA TRP A 12 -14.86 4.05 -0.29
C TRP A 12 -15.88 4.00 -1.43
N TYR A 13 -15.35 3.84 -2.64
CA TYR A 13 -16.15 3.58 -3.82
C TYR A 13 -16.30 2.09 -4.03
N PHE A 14 -17.51 1.67 -4.40
CA PHE A 14 -17.85 0.31 -4.82
C PHE A 14 -18.66 0.38 -6.12
N ASN A 15 -18.25 -0.38 -7.14
CA ASN A 15 -18.87 -0.42 -8.46
C ASN A 15 -19.96 -1.51 -8.55
N GLY A 16 -20.93 -1.49 -7.64
CA GLY A 16 -22.02 -2.45 -7.57
C GLY A 16 -21.94 -3.43 -6.39
N TYR A 17 -22.89 -4.36 -6.35
CA TYR A 17 -23.02 -5.36 -5.28
C TYR A 17 -22.35 -6.71 -5.61
N ASP A 18 -22.27 -7.06 -6.89
CA ASP A 18 -21.52 -8.24 -7.35
C ASP A 18 -20.04 -7.88 -7.48
N LEU A 19 -19.31 -8.03 -6.36
CA LEU A 19 -17.90 -7.68 -6.31
C LEU A 19 -17.05 -8.67 -7.09
N ASP A 20 -17.33 -9.97 -6.99
CA ASP A 20 -16.55 -11.01 -7.66
C ASP A 20 -16.59 -10.82 -9.18
N GLY A 21 -17.79 -10.68 -9.76
CA GLY A 21 -17.94 -10.43 -11.20
C GLY A 21 -17.32 -9.09 -11.65
N ALA A 22 -17.38 -8.07 -10.80
CA ALA A 22 -16.73 -6.78 -11.07
C ALA A 22 -15.20 -6.90 -11.08
N PHE A 23 -14.62 -7.63 -10.11
CA PHE A 23 -13.18 -7.91 -10.05
C PHE A 23 -12.71 -8.73 -11.24
N ASP A 24 -13.42 -9.80 -11.59
CA ASP A 24 -13.09 -10.63 -12.76
C ASP A 24 -13.07 -9.80 -14.04
N SER A 25 -14.10 -8.97 -14.25
CA SER A 25 -14.20 -8.09 -15.41
C SER A 25 -13.08 -7.04 -15.46
N TYR A 26 -12.77 -6.42 -14.32
CA TYR A 26 -11.71 -5.42 -14.20
C TYR A 26 -10.33 -6.05 -14.44
N PHE A 27 -10.05 -7.19 -13.82
CA PHE A 27 -8.75 -7.86 -13.94
C PHE A 27 -8.49 -8.40 -15.34
N ALA A 28 -9.55 -8.79 -16.07
CA ALA A 28 -9.45 -9.19 -17.46
C ALA A 28 -9.26 -8.01 -18.43
N ASN A 29 -9.77 -6.82 -18.11
CA ASN A 29 -9.72 -5.68 -19.03
C ASN A 29 -9.62 -4.31 -18.32
N PRO A 30 -8.50 -4.03 -17.64
CA PRO A 30 -8.36 -2.86 -16.77
C PRO A 30 -8.34 -1.53 -17.52
N GLU A 31 -8.10 -1.57 -18.84
CA GLU A 31 -8.14 -0.37 -19.70
C GLU A 31 -9.57 0.09 -19.98
N LYS A 32 -10.52 -0.85 -20.09
CA LYS A 32 -11.91 -0.56 -20.48
C LYS A 32 -12.87 -0.59 -19.32
N VAL A 33 -12.57 -1.38 -18.29
CA VAL A 33 -13.41 -1.56 -17.11
C VAL A 33 -12.78 -0.77 -15.97
N ARG A 34 -13.58 0.08 -15.32
CA ARG A 34 -13.14 0.83 -14.14
C ARG A 34 -12.96 -0.09 -12.92
N PRO A 35 -12.08 0.24 -11.97
CA PRO A 35 -11.86 -0.58 -10.80
C PRO A 35 -13.14 -0.79 -9.97
N PRO A 36 -13.35 -1.98 -9.39
CA PRO A 36 -14.52 -2.27 -8.56
C PRO A 36 -14.52 -1.48 -7.25
N THR A 37 -13.34 -1.21 -6.71
CA THR A 37 -13.16 -0.49 -5.46
C THR A 37 -12.10 0.58 -5.59
N VAL A 38 -12.35 1.73 -4.96
CA VAL A 38 -11.35 2.80 -4.84
C VAL A 38 -11.43 3.40 -3.45
N TYR A 39 -10.29 3.44 -2.76
CA TYR A 39 -10.11 4.26 -1.57
C TYR A 39 -9.79 5.68 -1.99
N ILE A 40 -10.51 6.66 -1.43
CA ILE A 40 -10.27 8.09 -1.64
C ILE A 40 -10.00 8.74 -0.29
N GLY A 41 -8.82 9.33 -0.14
CA GLY A 41 -8.43 10.04 1.07
C GLY A 41 -7.90 11.44 0.79
N PHE A 42 -8.10 12.36 1.72
CA PHE A 42 -7.54 13.71 1.68
C PHE A 42 -6.62 13.95 2.88
N PRO A 43 -5.34 13.53 2.85
CA PRO A 43 -4.43 13.68 3.98
C PRO A 43 -4.33 15.13 4.48
N CYS A 44 -4.38 16.11 3.58
CA CYS A 44 -4.34 17.52 3.91
C CYS A 44 -5.46 18.01 4.85
N THR A 45 -6.61 17.32 4.91
CA THR A 45 -7.71 17.71 5.82
C THR A 45 -7.50 17.18 7.24
N LYS A 46 -6.63 16.18 7.41
CA LYS A 46 -6.38 15.48 8.67
C LYS A 46 -5.11 15.95 9.38
N ASP A 47 -4.17 16.51 8.64
CA ASP A 47 -2.95 17.09 9.20
C ASP A 47 -3.16 18.56 9.58
N VAL A 48 -3.22 18.82 10.90
CA VAL A 48 -3.39 20.17 11.46
C VAL A 48 -2.28 21.15 11.08
N THR A 49 -1.10 20.65 10.69
CA THR A 49 0.04 21.46 10.26
C THR A 49 0.03 21.78 8.76
N TRP A 50 -0.81 21.09 7.97
CA TRP A 50 -0.76 21.15 6.50
C TRP A 50 -0.88 22.56 5.97
N LYS A 51 -1.87 23.32 6.43
CA LYS A 51 -2.14 24.69 5.96
C LYS A 51 -0.93 25.62 6.14
N LYS A 52 -0.12 25.40 7.18
CA LYS A 52 1.09 26.18 7.45
C LYS A 52 2.22 25.80 6.49
N ARG A 53 2.38 24.50 6.20
CA ARG A 53 3.46 23.98 5.34
C ARG A 53 3.18 24.17 3.85
N PHE A 54 1.91 24.03 3.45
CA PHE A 54 1.47 24.05 2.05
C PHE A 54 0.21 24.92 1.87
N PRO A 55 0.34 26.26 2.03
CA PRO A 55 -0.78 27.16 1.87
C PRO A 55 -1.34 27.10 0.43
N GLY A 56 -2.67 27.10 0.31
CA GLY A 56 -3.35 27.05 -1.00
C GLY A 56 -3.35 25.68 -1.70
N VAL A 57 -2.60 24.70 -1.19
CA VAL A 57 -2.48 23.37 -1.79
C VAL A 57 -3.28 22.34 -1.02
N SER A 58 -3.93 21.42 -1.73
CA SER A 58 -4.61 20.26 -1.16
C SER A 58 -4.17 19.02 -1.93
N ASN A 59 -4.19 17.86 -1.26
CA ASN A 59 -3.85 16.59 -1.90
C ASN A 59 -4.96 15.56 -1.69
N ALA A 60 -5.02 14.63 -2.63
CA ALA A 60 -5.85 13.44 -2.55
C ALA A 60 -4.97 12.22 -2.81
N ILE A 61 -5.35 11.09 -2.24
CA ILE A 61 -4.80 9.78 -2.54
C ILE A 61 -5.94 8.88 -3.01
N LEU A 62 -5.71 8.22 -4.14
CA LEU A 62 -6.61 7.26 -4.76
C LEU A 62 -5.88 5.93 -4.80
N ILE A 63 -6.47 4.87 -4.25
CA ILE A 63 -5.86 3.54 -4.22
C ILE A 63 -6.86 2.52 -4.74
N SER A 64 -6.41 1.67 -5.65
CA SER A 64 -7.15 0.55 -6.19
C SER A 64 -6.18 -0.59 -6.54
N ASP A 65 -6.73 -1.75 -6.90
CA ASP A 65 -5.96 -2.94 -7.25
C ASP A 65 -5.25 -2.78 -8.60
N GLY A 66 -3.99 -3.19 -8.62
CA GLY A 66 -3.14 -3.21 -9.81
C GLY A 66 -2.34 -4.50 -9.85
N LEU A 67 -2.72 -5.44 -10.73
CA LEU A 67 -1.99 -6.70 -10.86
C LEU A 67 -0.64 -6.45 -11.54
N PHE A 68 0.42 -7.06 -11.00
CA PHE A 68 1.77 -6.98 -11.57
C PHE A 68 1.80 -7.41 -13.03
N ASP A 69 1.02 -8.44 -13.37
CA ASP A 69 0.92 -9.09 -14.68
C ASP A 69 0.57 -8.09 -15.79
N TRP A 70 -0.23 -7.06 -15.48
CA TRP A 70 -0.56 -6.00 -16.44
C TRP A 70 0.66 -5.20 -16.88
N PHE A 71 1.70 -5.18 -16.04
CA PHE A 71 2.89 -4.38 -16.23
C PHE A 71 4.13 -5.21 -16.62
N GLU A 72 4.02 -6.53 -16.73
CA GLU A 72 5.16 -7.44 -16.98
C GLU A 72 5.98 -7.03 -18.21
N LYS A 73 5.33 -6.56 -19.28
CA LYS A 73 6.00 -6.15 -20.51
C LYS A 73 6.99 -4.98 -20.35
N TRP A 74 6.98 -4.26 -19.22
CA TRP A 74 7.89 -3.14 -18.96
C TRP A 74 8.84 -3.37 -17.78
N VAL A 75 8.94 -4.60 -17.26
CA VAL A 75 9.80 -4.94 -16.12
C VAL A 75 11.27 -4.63 -16.41
N ASP A 76 11.77 -5.00 -17.58
CA ASP A 76 13.18 -4.83 -17.96
C ASP A 76 13.51 -3.43 -18.49
N LYS A 77 12.52 -2.55 -18.61
CA LYS A 77 12.74 -1.18 -19.10
C LYS A 77 13.22 -0.28 -17.96
N PRO A 78 14.15 0.67 -18.21
CA PRO A 78 14.65 1.57 -17.18
C PRO A 78 13.53 2.39 -16.54
N ASN A 79 13.65 2.66 -15.24
CA ASN A 79 12.71 3.53 -14.56
C ASN A 79 12.66 4.91 -15.22
N ARG A 80 11.46 5.51 -15.25
CA ARG A 80 11.12 6.75 -15.97
C ARG A 80 11.27 6.70 -17.51
N HIS A 81 11.74 5.60 -18.09
CA HIS A 81 11.94 5.44 -19.53
C HIS A 81 11.28 4.15 -20.04
N ARG A 82 10.02 3.91 -19.64
CA ARG A 82 9.26 2.70 -20.02
C ARG A 82 8.53 2.81 -21.37
N GLY A 83 8.66 3.95 -22.05
CA GLY A 83 8.08 4.20 -23.36
C GLY A 83 6.68 4.82 -23.29
N GLU A 84 6.21 5.32 -24.44
CA GLU A 84 4.90 5.96 -24.58
C GLU A 84 3.76 4.98 -24.33
N ASP A 85 3.90 3.73 -24.76
CA ASP A 85 2.89 2.68 -24.56
C ASP A 85 2.58 2.42 -23.07
N TYR A 86 3.58 2.55 -22.20
CA TYR A 86 3.41 2.50 -20.73
C TYR A 86 2.65 3.70 -20.20
N MET A 87 2.96 4.88 -20.72
CA MET A 87 2.32 6.11 -20.29
C MET A 87 0.87 6.14 -20.73
N GLU A 88 0.55 5.69 -21.94
CA GLU A 88 -0.82 5.53 -22.43
C GLU A 88 -1.63 4.55 -21.57
N PHE A 89 -1.05 3.39 -21.22
CA PHE A 89 -1.70 2.44 -20.34
C PHE A 89 -1.99 3.04 -18.95
N LYS A 90 -1.00 3.72 -18.36
CA LYS A 90 -1.18 4.43 -17.09
C LYS A 90 -2.24 5.53 -17.18
N GLU A 91 -2.33 6.21 -18.31
CA GLU A 91 -3.29 7.30 -18.49
C GLU A 91 -4.72 6.77 -18.50
N LYS A 92 -4.97 5.61 -19.11
CA LYS A 92 -6.29 4.94 -19.04
C LYS A 92 -6.69 4.60 -17.60
N LEU A 93 -5.77 4.02 -16.83
CA LEU A 93 -6.01 3.72 -15.41
C LEU A 93 -6.24 5.00 -14.58
N THR A 94 -5.45 6.04 -14.87
CA THR A 94 -5.57 7.35 -14.23
C THR A 94 -6.92 7.98 -14.52
N GLY A 95 -7.38 7.92 -15.78
CA GLY A 95 -8.69 8.40 -16.20
C GLY A 95 -9.81 7.78 -15.38
N HIS A 96 -9.83 6.45 -15.22
CA HIS A 96 -10.81 5.76 -14.37
C HIS A 96 -10.81 6.28 -12.93
N LEU A 97 -9.64 6.45 -12.33
CA LEU A 97 -9.51 6.94 -10.95
C LEU A 97 -9.97 8.41 -10.81
N LEU A 98 -9.62 9.26 -11.76
CA LEU A 98 -10.01 10.67 -11.76
C LEU A 98 -11.51 10.84 -12.00
N ASP A 99 -12.10 10.05 -12.91
CA ASP A 99 -13.54 10.07 -13.13
C ASP A 99 -14.30 9.67 -11.86
N ILE A 100 -13.86 8.60 -11.18
CA ILE A 100 -14.43 8.20 -9.87
C ILE A 100 -14.24 9.31 -8.82
N LEU A 101 -13.07 9.96 -8.75
CA LEU A 101 -12.86 11.10 -7.86
C LEU A 101 -13.85 12.22 -8.15
N TYR A 102 -14.08 12.56 -9.42
CA TYR A 102 -15.01 13.62 -9.79
C TYR A 102 -16.49 13.22 -9.64
N GLU A 103 -16.82 11.95 -9.69
CA GLU A 103 -18.15 11.45 -9.32
C GLU A 103 -18.39 11.60 -7.81
N LYS A 104 -17.39 11.27 -6.98
CA LYS A 104 -17.53 11.27 -5.51
C LYS A 104 -17.28 12.62 -4.85
N VAL A 105 -16.45 13.45 -5.46
CA VAL A 105 -16.04 14.76 -4.95
C VAL A 105 -16.09 15.77 -6.10
N PRO A 106 -17.28 16.04 -6.68
CA PRO A 106 -17.42 16.82 -7.92
C PRO A 106 -16.84 18.23 -7.85
N GLN A 107 -16.74 18.81 -6.65
CA GLN A 107 -16.20 20.14 -6.43
C GLN A 107 -14.69 20.26 -6.70
N VAL A 108 -13.97 19.16 -6.91
CA VAL A 108 -12.55 19.15 -7.33
C VAL A 108 -12.35 19.09 -8.84
N ARG A 109 -13.42 18.91 -9.62
CA ARG A 109 -13.35 18.91 -11.09
C ARG A 109 -12.82 20.26 -11.58
N GLY A 110 -11.83 20.21 -12.46
CA GLY A 110 -11.14 21.40 -12.98
C GLY A 110 -10.17 22.07 -12.00
N LYS A 111 -9.86 21.44 -10.86
CA LYS A 111 -8.94 21.97 -9.83
C LYS A 111 -7.74 21.06 -9.56
N VAL A 112 -7.62 19.98 -10.33
CA VAL A 112 -6.48 19.06 -10.27
C VAL A 112 -5.39 19.62 -11.18
N GLU A 113 -4.40 20.27 -10.57
CA GLU A 113 -3.25 20.84 -11.28
C GLU A 113 -2.21 19.78 -11.69
N TYR A 114 -2.15 18.68 -10.94
CA TYR A 114 -1.17 17.62 -11.15
C TYR A 114 -1.69 16.28 -10.63
N HIS A 115 -1.39 15.21 -11.37
CA HIS A 115 -1.62 13.83 -10.95
C HIS A 115 -0.41 12.95 -11.28
N HIS A 116 -0.23 11.90 -10.49
CA HIS A 116 0.78 10.89 -10.74
C HIS A 116 0.28 9.52 -10.29
N LEU A 117 0.31 8.55 -11.20
CA LEU A 117 -0.03 7.17 -10.89
C LEU A 117 1.23 6.34 -10.59
N GLY A 118 1.31 5.80 -9.39
CA GLY A 118 2.23 4.70 -9.05
C GLY A 118 1.68 3.38 -9.57
N THR A 119 2.58 2.44 -9.91
CA THR A 119 2.21 1.09 -10.38
C THR A 119 3.03 0.06 -9.59
N PRO A 120 2.71 -1.24 -9.66
CA PRO A 120 3.54 -2.28 -9.07
C PRO A 120 5.03 -2.20 -9.46
N LEU A 121 5.35 -1.73 -10.68
CA LEU A 121 6.75 -1.52 -11.08
C LEU A 121 7.44 -0.36 -10.34
N SER A 122 6.68 0.63 -9.86
CA SER A 122 7.21 1.66 -8.96
C SER A 122 7.62 1.04 -7.63
N ASP A 123 6.80 0.15 -7.08
CA ASP A 123 7.06 -0.49 -5.78
C ASP A 123 8.22 -1.48 -5.86
N VAL A 124 8.32 -2.25 -6.95
CA VAL A 124 9.52 -3.07 -7.22
C VAL A 124 10.77 -2.19 -7.26
N TRP A 125 10.72 -1.05 -7.95
CA TRP A 125 11.90 -0.19 -8.10
C TRP A 125 12.32 0.50 -6.80
N TYR A 126 11.38 1.10 -6.07
CA TYR A 126 11.70 1.93 -4.90
C TYR A 126 11.79 1.13 -3.61
N LEU A 127 11.03 0.04 -3.48
CA LEU A 127 10.92 -0.74 -2.25
C LEU A 127 11.53 -2.14 -2.37
N SER A 128 11.96 -2.55 -3.57
CA SER A 128 12.37 -3.94 -3.85
C SER A 128 11.28 -4.96 -3.50
N SER A 129 10.01 -4.54 -3.50
CA SER A 129 8.87 -5.40 -3.18
C SER A 129 8.72 -6.49 -4.24
N TYR A 130 8.63 -7.76 -3.82
CA TYR A 130 8.38 -8.86 -4.74
C TYR A 130 7.06 -8.64 -5.50
N ARG A 131 7.13 -8.58 -6.83
CA ARG A 131 6.01 -8.29 -7.74
C ARG A 131 5.16 -7.08 -7.32
N GLY A 132 5.75 -6.08 -6.67
CA GLY A 132 5.04 -4.87 -6.24
C GLY A 132 4.00 -5.09 -5.13
N GLY A 133 4.20 -6.11 -4.28
CA GLY A 133 3.35 -6.32 -3.10
C GLY A 133 3.39 -5.13 -2.14
N SER A 134 2.25 -4.46 -1.97
CA SER A 134 2.11 -3.26 -1.12
C SER A 134 2.08 -3.58 0.38
N TYR A 135 1.78 -4.83 0.73
CA TYR A 135 1.57 -5.27 2.11
C TYR A 135 2.49 -6.45 2.52
N GLY A 136 3.53 -6.74 1.74
CA GLY A 136 4.43 -7.87 1.98
C GLY A 136 3.83 -9.20 1.52
N THR A 137 4.09 -10.26 2.27
CA THR A 137 3.62 -11.62 1.97
C THR A 137 2.09 -11.69 1.78
N LYS A 138 1.66 -12.32 0.69
CA LYS A 138 0.23 -12.46 0.34
C LYS A 138 -0.51 -13.28 1.40
N CYS A 139 -1.53 -12.69 2.01
CA CYS A 139 -2.46 -13.40 2.88
C CYS A 139 -3.24 -14.44 2.08
N GLN A 140 -2.94 -15.72 2.31
CA GLN A 140 -3.74 -16.85 1.84
C GLN A 140 -4.11 -17.71 3.04
N VAL A 141 -5.15 -18.53 2.92
CA VAL A 141 -5.61 -19.40 4.03
C VAL A 141 -4.46 -20.23 4.60
N GLY A 142 -3.60 -20.77 3.74
CA GLY A 142 -2.47 -21.59 4.16
C GLY A 142 -1.27 -20.82 4.75
N MET A 143 -1.31 -19.49 4.84
CA MET A 143 -0.19 -18.71 5.40
C MET A 143 0.18 -19.15 6.82
N PHE A 144 -0.81 -19.58 7.60
CA PHE A 144 -0.65 -20.02 9.00
C PHE A 144 -0.63 -21.54 9.17
N ASP A 145 -0.61 -22.30 8.08
CA ASP A 145 -0.47 -23.76 8.19
C ASP A 145 0.87 -24.09 8.84
N ASP A 146 0.90 -25.12 9.69
CA ASP A 146 2.10 -25.55 10.42
C ASP A 146 3.30 -25.82 9.48
N VAL A 147 3.01 -26.30 8.27
CA VAL A 147 4.03 -26.55 7.23
C VAL A 147 4.69 -25.28 6.72
N ASN A 148 4.04 -24.12 6.86
CA ASN A 148 4.46 -22.83 6.31
C ASN A 148 5.08 -21.90 7.36
N HIS A 149 4.84 -22.15 8.65
CA HIS A 149 5.32 -21.33 9.77
C HIS A 149 6.84 -21.05 9.73
N LYS A 150 7.64 -21.95 9.15
CA LYS A 150 9.10 -21.78 9.03
C LYS A 150 9.52 -20.69 8.03
N TRP A 151 8.60 -20.13 7.23
CA TRP A 151 8.94 -19.16 6.20
C TRP A 151 7.90 -18.05 5.96
N THR A 152 6.69 -18.12 6.56
CA THR A 152 5.65 -17.08 6.40
C THR A 152 5.48 -16.14 7.61
N THR A 153 5.82 -16.58 8.82
CA THR A 153 5.49 -15.87 10.07
C THR A 153 6.58 -16.02 11.13
N THR A 154 7.84 -16.04 10.71
CA THR A 154 8.96 -16.20 11.64
C THR A 154 10.14 -15.29 11.28
N PRO A 155 10.84 -14.72 12.27
CA PRO A 155 12.08 -13.99 12.04
C PRO A 155 13.28 -14.92 11.75
N HIS A 156 13.14 -16.24 11.92
CA HIS A 156 14.25 -17.17 11.75
C HIS A 156 14.39 -17.62 10.30
N THR A 157 15.62 -17.72 9.82
CA THR A 157 15.94 -18.32 8.53
C THR A 157 16.68 -19.65 8.71
N SER A 158 16.83 -20.42 7.63
CA SER A 158 17.67 -21.63 7.62
C SER A 158 19.17 -21.33 7.68
N VAL A 159 19.58 -20.06 7.49
CA VAL A 159 20.98 -19.63 7.52
C VAL A 159 21.33 -19.14 8.92
N PRO A 160 22.26 -19.80 9.64
CA PRO A 160 22.64 -19.38 10.98
C PRO A 160 23.13 -17.92 11.02
N GLY A 161 22.60 -17.14 11.96
CA GLY A 161 22.94 -15.73 12.13
C GLY A 161 22.22 -14.76 11.18
N LEU A 162 21.38 -15.25 10.27
CA LEU A 162 20.53 -14.43 9.40
C LEU A 162 19.08 -14.45 9.89
N TYR A 163 18.52 -13.26 10.10
CA TYR A 163 17.17 -13.07 10.62
C TYR A 163 16.36 -12.13 9.73
N LEU A 164 15.04 -12.29 9.73
CA LEU A 164 14.08 -11.42 9.08
C LEU A 164 13.49 -10.42 10.09
N ALA A 165 13.08 -9.27 9.58
CA ALA A 165 12.35 -8.24 10.30
C ALA A 165 11.35 -7.57 9.33
N GLY A 166 10.38 -6.82 9.88
CA GLY A 166 9.34 -6.21 9.06
C GLY A 166 8.18 -7.15 8.76
N SER A 167 7.39 -6.85 7.73
CA SER A 167 6.12 -7.55 7.47
C SER A 167 6.31 -9.04 7.18
N ASP A 168 7.40 -9.42 6.52
CA ASP A 168 7.71 -10.81 6.18
C ASP A 168 8.14 -11.66 7.38
N ALA A 169 8.48 -11.04 8.52
CA ALA A 169 8.78 -11.76 9.75
C ALA A 169 7.52 -12.12 10.56
N PHE A 170 6.36 -11.54 10.24
CA PHE A 170 5.14 -11.75 11.03
C PHE A 170 3.85 -11.60 10.23
N LEU A 171 3.42 -10.37 9.98
CA LEU A 171 2.15 -10.06 9.33
C LEU A 171 2.27 -8.85 8.42
N PRO A 172 1.43 -8.78 7.39
CA PRO A 172 1.22 -7.58 6.59
C PRO A 172 0.83 -6.33 7.40
N SER A 173 0.85 -5.17 6.72
CA SER A 173 0.56 -3.83 7.26
C SER A 173 1.67 -3.20 8.11
N VAL A 174 1.51 -1.91 8.41
CA VAL A 174 2.42 -1.12 9.26
C VAL A 174 2.55 -1.75 10.65
N SER A 175 1.43 -2.16 11.26
CA SER A 175 1.45 -2.78 12.59
C SER A 175 2.13 -4.14 12.55
N GLY A 176 1.84 -4.95 11.52
CA GLY A 176 2.48 -6.25 11.35
C GLY A 176 4.00 -6.13 11.16
N ALA A 177 4.44 -5.17 10.34
CA ALA A 177 5.86 -4.87 10.16
C ALA A 177 6.55 -4.38 11.45
N MET A 178 5.86 -3.55 12.24
CA MET A 178 6.35 -3.10 13.54
C MET A 178 6.59 -4.29 14.48
N TYR A 179 5.60 -5.17 14.64
CA TYR A 179 5.73 -6.37 15.46
C TYR A 179 6.79 -7.33 14.92
N GLY A 180 6.86 -7.51 13.60
CA GLY A 180 7.91 -8.30 12.96
C GLY A 180 9.32 -7.76 13.24
N GLY A 181 9.48 -6.43 13.35
CA GLY A 181 10.72 -5.81 13.81
C GLY A 181 11.08 -6.17 15.25
N CYS A 182 10.10 -6.14 16.16
CA CYS A 182 10.29 -6.57 17.55
C CYS A 182 10.66 -8.07 17.63
N LEU A 183 9.99 -8.92 16.86
CA LEU A 183 10.27 -10.36 16.81
C LEU A 183 11.66 -10.64 16.22
N GLY A 184 12.06 -9.92 15.17
CA GLY A 184 13.42 -9.98 14.62
C GLY A 184 14.47 -9.62 15.65
N ALA A 185 14.29 -8.52 16.39
CA ALA A 185 15.20 -8.12 17.46
C ALA A 185 15.27 -9.17 18.58
N ALA A 186 14.13 -9.73 19.00
CA ALA A 186 14.07 -10.80 19.99
C ALA A 186 14.84 -12.04 19.53
N ALA A 187 14.69 -12.43 18.26
CA ALA A 187 15.37 -13.58 17.68
C ALA A 187 16.90 -13.41 17.65
N VAL A 188 17.38 -12.19 17.39
CA VAL A 188 18.82 -11.85 17.44
C VAL A 188 19.36 -11.89 18.87
N MET A 189 18.61 -11.36 19.83
CA MET A 189 19.05 -11.26 21.23
C MET A 189 18.95 -12.58 22.01
N GLY A 190 18.21 -13.55 21.49
CA GLY A 190 17.93 -14.82 22.17
C GLY A 190 17.07 -14.63 23.42
N HIS A 191 16.91 -15.72 24.19
CA HIS A 191 15.94 -15.76 25.29
C HIS A 191 16.16 -14.71 26.38
N LEU A 192 17.41 -14.56 26.86
CA LEU A 192 17.71 -13.61 27.94
C LEU A 192 17.52 -12.16 27.50
N GLY A 193 18.00 -11.80 26.31
CA GLY A 193 17.83 -10.44 25.81
C GLY A 193 16.38 -10.13 25.41
N THR A 194 15.60 -11.13 25.01
CA THR A 194 14.15 -10.99 24.80
C THR A 194 13.43 -10.61 26.10
N ILE A 195 13.78 -11.26 27.22
CA ILE A 195 13.22 -10.92 28.54
C ILE A 195 13.59 -9.48 28.93
N GLN A 196 14.84 -9.07 28.70
CA GLN A 196 15.30 -7.70 28.94
C GLN A 196 14.55 -6.67 28.10
N LEU A 197 14.34 -6.97 26.81
CA LEU A 197 13.57 -6.11 25.90
C LEU A 197 12.13 -5.94 26.40
N GLY A 198 11.47 -7.04 26.75
CA GLY A 198 10.11 -7.01 27.30
C GLY A 198 10.01 -6.18 28.58
N TYR A 199 10.96 -6.36 29.51
CA TYR A 199 11.03 -5.57 30.73
C TYR A 199 11.23 -4.07 30.46
N ALA A 200 12.14 -3.72 29.54
CA ALA A 200 12.40 -2.32 29.17
C ALA A 200 11.15 -1.66 28.57
N LEU A 201 10.44 -2.37 27.69
CA LEU A 201 9.23 -1.87 27.03
C LEU A 201 8.10 -1.63 28.04
N LEU A 202 7.83 -2.60 28.92
CA LEU A 202 6.83 -2.49 29.99
C LEU A 202 7.17 -1.37 30.97
N SER A 203 8.45 -1.25 31.36
CA SER A 203 8.91 -0.18 32.26
C SER A 203 8.79 1.21 31.64
N HIS A 204 8.90 1.32 30.32
CA HIS A 204 8.69 2.58 29.61
C HIS A 204 7.20 2.96 29.55
N LEU A 205 6.33 2.00 29.22
CA LEU A 205 4.88 2.21 29.16
C LEU A 205 4.29 2.57 30.53
N ALA A 206 4.81 2.00 31.62
CA ALA A 206 4.35 2.33 32.98
C ALA A 206 4.74 3.75 33.45
N LYS A 207 5.62 4.45 32.72
CA LYS A 207 6.07 5.82 33.04
C LYS A 207 5.36 6.91 32.24
N GLY A 208 4.60 6.53 31.20
CA GLY A 208 3.82 7.44 30.35
C GLY A 208 2.37 7.49 30.78
#